data_AF-A0A2E3XY65-F1
#
_entry.id   AF-A0A2E3XY65-F1
#
_cell.length_a   1.000
_cell.length_b   1.000
_cell.length_c   1.000
_cell.angle_alpha   90.00
_cell.angle_beta   90.00
_cell.angle_gamma   90.00
#
_symmetry.space_group_name_H-M   'P 1'
#
loop_
_entity.id
_entity.type
_entity.pdbx_description
1 polymer ?
#
loop_
_entity_poly.entity_id
_entity_poly.type
_entity_poly.pdbx_seq_one_letter_code
_entity_poly.pdbx_strand_id
1 'polypeptide(L)'
;MYLSLQQISFYILVLDPRIYPLFGVINRKNNTLYRKLIKIIISGYNSPMEPKLEVNTRCISCDVCRIICPEDSILLLNGSYHIESWSCTECGLCVELCPTDAIQYKE
;
A
#
# COMPACT_ATOMS: atom_id res chain seq x y z
N MET A 1 -6.58 -36.13 -1.50
CA MET A 1 -7.51 -36.00 -2.63
C MET A 1 -8.91 -36.15 -2.05
N TYR A 2 -9.55 -35.14 -1.46
CA TYR A 2 -9.80 -33.77 -1.88
C TYR A 2 -9.78 -32.87 -0.63
N LEU A 3 -8.95 -31.81 -0.61
CA LEU A 3 -9.13 -30.76 0.38
C LEU A 3 -10.27 -29.86 -0.14
N SER A 4 -11.27 -29.63 0.70
CA SER A 4 -12.55 -29.03 0.35
C SER A 4 -12.38 -27.67 -0.33
N LEU A 5 -13.28 -27.35 -1.27
CA LEU A 5 -13.28 -26.09 -2.05
C LEU A 5 -13.22 -24.82 -1.18
N GLN A 6 -13.55 -24.91 0.12
CA GLN A 6 -13.40 -23.81 1.08
C GLN A 6 -11.95 -23.55 1.53
N GLN A 7 -11.06 -24.55 1.50
CA GLN A 7 -9.64 -24.37 1.87
C GLN A 7 -8.80 -23.79 0.73
N ILE A 8 -9.19 -24.05 -0.53
CA ILE A 8 -8.51 -23.49 -1.71
C ILE A 8 -8.72 -21.97 -1.80
N SER A 9 -9.92 -21.49 -1.45
CA SER A 9 -10.20 -20.05 -1.40
C SER A 9 -9.26 -19.33 -0.43
N PHE A 10 -9.04 -19.89 0.77
CA PHE A 10 -8.12 -19.30 1.75
C PHE A 10 -6.66 -19.30 1.29
N TYR A 11 -6.25 -20.35 0.54
CA TYR A 11 -4.88 -20.49 0.05
C TYR A 11 -4.57 -19.54 -1.13
N ILE A 12 -5.55 -19.24 -1.97
CA ILE A 12 -5.41 -18.26 -3.06
C ILE A 12 -5.38 -16.83 -2.49
N LEU A 13 -6.15 -16.55 -1.43
CA LEU A 13 -6.16 -15.24 -0.75
C LEU A 13 -4.82 -14.87 -0.07
N VAL A 14 -4.00 -15.85 0.33
CA VAL A 14 -2.65 -15.60 0.88
C VAL A 14 -1.54 -15.53 -0.18
N LEU A 15 -1.86 -15.86 -1.44
CA LEU A 15 -0.95 -15.69 -2.57
C LEU A 15 -1.23 -14.40 -3.36
N ASP A 16 -2.35 -13.71 -3.12
CA ASP A 16 -2.58 -12.36 -3.66
C ASP A 16 -1.94 -11.32 -2.72
N PRO A 17 -0.85 -10.66 -3.14
CA PRO A 17 -0.16 -9.65 -2.33
C PRO A 17 -1.03 -8.44 -1.98
N ARG A 18 -2.17 -8.24 -2.67
CA ARG A 18 -3.12 -7.15 -2.40
C ARG A 18 -4.03 -7.42 -1.20
N ILE A 19 -4.16 -8.67 -0.75
CA ILE A 19 -5.11 -9.08 0.32
C ILE A 19 -4.40 -9.32 1.66
N TYR A 20 -3.06 -9.38 1.65
CA TYR A 20 -2.22 -9.55 2.83
C TYR A 20 -2.51 -8.58 4.01
N PRO A 21 -2.86 -7.29 3.81
CA PRO A 21 -3.06 -6.39 4.95
C PRO A 21 -4.32 -6.69 5.79
N LEU A 22 -5.34 -7.38 5.26
CA LEU A 22 -6.57 -7.70 6.01
C LEU A 22 -6.36 -8.78 7.09
N PHE A 23 -5.40 -9.67 6.91
CA PHE A 23 -5.07 -10.69 7.92
C PHE A 23 -4.08 -10.21 8.99
N GLY A 24 -3.50 -9.00 8.83
CA GLY A 24 -2.54 -8.42 9.76
C GLY A 24 -3.11 -8.04 11.14
N VAL A 25 -4.44 -8.07 11.31
CA VAL A 25 -5.09 -7.57 12.54
C VAL A 25 -5.42 -8.69 13.56
N ILE A 26 -5.47 -9.97 13.18
CA ILE A 26 -6.15 -10.97 14.04
C ILE A 26 -5.23 -11.77 14.98
N ASN A 27 -3.94 -11.99 14.70
CA ASN A 27 -3.03 -12.60 15.72
C ASN A 27 -1.57 -12.69 15.21
N ARG A 28 -0.57 -12.68 16.12
CA ARG A 28 0.85 -13.12 15.94
C ARG A 28 1.98 -12.11 16.24
N LYS A 29 1.83 -11.14 17.15
CA LYS A 29 3.01 -10.34 17.57
C LYS A 29 4.13 -11.17 18.27
N ASN A 30 3.84 -12.39 18.76
CA ASN A 30 4.76 -13.23 19.53
C ASN A 30 5.20 -14.55 18.88
N ASN A 31 4.87 -14.81 17.61
CA ASN A 31 5.26 -16.07 16.96
C ASN A 31 6.58 -15.90 16.18
N THR A 32 7.66 -16.54 16.65
CA THR A 32 9.00 -16.49 16.04
C THR A 32 9.00 -16.98 14.59
N LEU A 33 8.17 -17.97 14.26
CA LEU A 33 8.00 -18.45 12.88
C LEU A 33 7.36 -17.37 12.00
N TYR A 34 6.36 -16.64 12.51
CA TYR A 34 5.76 -15.53 11.78
C TYR A 34 6.73 -14.38 11.54
N ARG A 35 7.55 -14.00 12.53
CA ARG A 35 8.64 -13.04 12.34
C ARG A 35 9.66 -13.50 11.30
N LYS A 36 9.97 -14.81 11.26
CA LYS A 36 10.89 -15.41 10.29
C LYS A 36 10.29 -15.43 8.88
N LEU A 37 9.00 -15.74 8.76
CA LEU A 37 8.25 -15.73 7.50
C LEU A 37 8.12 -14.30 6.94
N ILE A 38 7.80 -13.31 7.77
CA ILE A 38 7.78 -11.89 7.37
C ILE A 38 9.16 -11.47 6.84
N LYS A 39 10.25 -11.82 7.54
CA LYS A 39 11.62 -11.51 7.08
C LYS A 39 11.92 -12.15 5.71
N ILE A 40 11.47 -13.37 5.46
CA ILE A 40 11.67 -14.07 4.19
C ILE A 40 10.86 -13.41 3.06
N ILE A 41 9.59 -13.11 3.31
CA ILE A 41 8.69 -12.45 2.34
C ILE A 41 9.20 -11.05 2.00
N ILE A 42 9.56 -10.24 3.00
CA ILE A 42 10.17 -8.92 2.79
C ILE A 42 11.51 -9.05 2.07
N SER A 43 12.35 -10.04 2.41
CA SER A 43 13.64 -10.25 1.74
C SER A 43 13.53 -10.64 0.26
N GLY A 44 12.40 -11.25 -0.14
CA GLY A 44 12.06 -11.60 -1.52
C GLY A 44 11.36 -10.47 -2.29
N TYR A 45 10.87 -9.44 -1.60
CA TYR A 45 10.27 -8.22 -2.16
C TYR A 45 11.23 -7.02 -2.04
N ASN A 46 12.54 -7.27 -2.01
CA ASN A 46 13.55 -6.22 -1.98
C ASN A 46 13.72 -5.59 -3.38
N SER A 47 12.70 -4.87 -3.81
CA SER A 47 12.83 -3.77 -4.74
C SER A 47 12.27 -2.56 -4.01
N PRO A 48 13.06 -1.53 -3.67
CA PRO A 48 12.51 -0.27 -3.23
C PRO A 48 11.76 0.31 -4.41
N MET A 49 10.48 -0.05 -4.53
CA MET A 49 9.58 0.61 -5.46
C MET A 49 9.33 1.95 -4.81
N GLU A 50 10.16 2.94 -5.15
CA GLU A 50 9.96 4.29 -4.70
C GLU A 50 8.80 4.88 -5.50
N PRO A 51 7.90 5.67 -4.85
CA PRO A 51 6.81 6.26 -5.59
C PRO A 51 7.42 7.32 -6.50
N LYS A 52 7.07 7.27 -7.79
CA LYS A 52 7.47 8.32 -8.75
C LYS A 52 6.76 9.64 -8.51
N LEU A 53 5.83 9.69 -7.57
CA LEU A 53 5.14 10.91 -7.16
C LEU A 53 5.60 11.30 -5.75
N GLU A 54 5.67 12.61 -5.50
CA GLU A 54 5.93 13.18 -4.20
C GLU A 54 4.97 14.29 -3.83
N VAL A 55 4.82 14.51 -2.52
CA VAL A 55 4.03 15.60 -1.95
C VAL A 55 5.00 16.62 -1.36
N ASN A 56 4.95 17.87 -1.83
CA ASN A 56 5.82 18.95 -1.37
C ASN A 56 5.16 19.82 -0.29
N THR A 57 5.87 20.87 0.15
CA THR A 57 5.48 21.78 1.23
C THR A 57 4.28 22.67 0.92
N ARG A 58 3.78 22.70 -0.33
CA ARG A 58 2.55 23.43 -0.70
C ARG A 58 1.27 22.68 -0.32
N CYS A 59 1.40 21.46 0.21
CA CYS A 59 0.27 20.69 0.69
C CYS A 59 -0.43 21.40 1.86
N ILE A 60 -1.73 21.62 1.72
CA ILE A 60 -2.60 22.23 2.76
C ILE A 60 -3.49 21.21 3.48
N SER A 61 -3.21 19.92 3.31
CA SER A 61 -3.94 18.82 3.98
C SER A 61 -5.46 18.82 3.72
N CYS A 62 -5.88 19.10 2.48
CA CYS A 62 -7.29 19.24 2.09
C CYS A 62 -8.01 17.93 1.72
N ASP A 63 -7.36 16.77 1.83
CA ASP A 63 -7.90 15.43 1.50
C ASP A 63 -8.34 15.15 0.05
N VAL A 64 -8.34 16.13 -0.87
CA VAL A 64 -8.78 15.94 -2.28
C VAL A 64 -8.07 14.77 -2.95
N CYS A 65 -6.74 14.72 -2.85
CA CYS A 65 -5.93 13.66 -3.46
C CYS A 65 -6.25 12.27 -2.87
N ARG A 66 -6.50 12.19 -1.57
CA ARG A 66 -6.89 10.95 -0.87
C ARG A 66 -8.25 10.46 -1.34
N ILE A 67 -9.23 11.35 -1.45
CA ILE A 67 -10.61 11.02 -1.82
C ILE A 67 -10.71 10.54 -3.28
N ILE A 68 -9.91 11.13 -4.19
CA ILE A 68 -9.98 10.76 -5.61
C ILE A 68 -9.13 9.53 -5.96
N CYS A 69 -8.23 9.08 -5.09
CA CYS A 69 -7.31 7.99 -5.42
C CYS A 69 -8.08 6.66 -5.57
N PRO A 70 -8.14 6.06 -6.77
CA PRO A 70 -8.92 4.83 -6.98
C PRO A 70 -8.30 3.60 -6.29
N GLU A 71 -7.02 3.68 -5.94
CA GLU A 71 -6.23 2.59 -5.33
C GLU A 71 -6.02 2.80 -3.82
N ASP A 72 -6.63 3.85 -3.24
CA ASP A 72 -6.42 4.25 -1.84
C ASP A 72 -4.92 4.37 -1.44
N SER A 73 -4.06 4.74 -2.40
CA SER A 73 -2.60 4.78 -2.22
C SER A 73 -2.08 5.99 -1.45
N ILE A 74 -2.93 6.91 -1.02
CA ILE A 74 -2.52 8.18 -0.39
C ILE A 74 -2.89 8.14 1.10
N LEU A 75 -1.87 8.04 1.96
CA LEU A 75 -2.02 7.89 3.41
C LEU A 75 -1.63 9.17 4.15
N LEU A 76 -2.34 9.50 5.22
CA LEU A 76 -1.96 10.59 6.12
C LEU A 76 -1.10 10.03 7.26
N LEU A 77 0.21 10.34 7.25
CA LEU A 77 1.16 9.93 8.28
C LEU A 77 1.82 11.18 8.87
N ASN A 78 1.82 11.31 10.20
CA ASN A 78 2.45 12.44 10.90
C ASN A 78 2.04 13.83 10.37
N GLY A 79 0.78 13.98 9.91
CA GLY A 79 0.26 15.25 9.38
C GLY A 79 0.67 15.56 7.94
N SER A 80 1.37 14.66 7.25
CA SER A 80 1.74 14.78 5.83
C SER A 80 1.14 13.65 5.01
N TYR A 81 0.81 13.90 3.74
CA TYR A 81 0.40 12.82 2.85
C TYR A 81 1.60 12.09 2.27
N HIS A 82 1.50 10.76 2.24
CA HIS A 82 2.49 9.86 1.69
C HIS A 82 1.83 8.98 0.62
N ILE A 83 2.53 8.76 -0.48
CA ILE A 83 2.06 7.94 -1.60
C ILE A 83 2.71 6.56 -1.46
N GLU A 84 1.89 5.54 -1.29
CA GLU A 84 2.30 4.15 -1.18
C GLU A 84 2.57 3.57 -2.57
N SER A 85 3.84 3.31 -2.87
CA SER A 85 4.25 2.86 -4.21
C SER A 85 3.70 1.50 -4.59
N TRP A 86 3.42 0.63 -3.62
CA TRP A 86 2.96 -0.74 -3.89
C TRP A 86 1.54 -0.81 -4.46
N SER A 87 0.71 0.22 -4.24
CA SER A 87 -0.65 0.33 -4.81
C SER A 87 -0.78 1.44 -5.84
N CYS A 88 0.10 2.46 -5.83
CA CYS A 88 -0.01 3.57 -6.77
C CYS A 88 0.19 3.11 -8.23
N THR A 89 -0.82 3.32 -9.06
CA THR A 89 -0.80 3.00 -10.51
C THR A 89 -0.30 4.14 -11.39
N GLU A 90 0.14 5.26 -10.79
CA GLU A 90 0.61 6.47 -11.50
C GLU A 90 -0.45 7.10 -12.43
N CYS A 91 -1.75 6.91 -12.14
CA CYS A 91 -2.86 7.40 -12.98
C CYS A 91 -2.96 8.94 -13.13
N GLY A 92 -2.28 9.71 -12.28
CA GLY A 92 -2.17 11.18 -12.40
C GLY A 92 -3.33 12.00 -11.84
N LEU A 93 -4.45 11.39 -11.43
CA LEU A 93 -5.62 12.13 -10.90
C LEU A 93 -5.29 13.06 -9.72
N CYS A 94 -4.42 12.60 -8.82
CA CYS A 94 -4.00 13.39 -7.66
C CYS A 94 -3.12 14.59 -8.03
N VAL A 95 -2.40 14.52 -9.16
CA VAL A 95 -1.62 15.63 -9.72
C VAL A 95 -2.56 16.67 -10.33
N GLU A 96 -3.51 16.21 -11.16
CA GLU A 96 -4.44 17.08 -11.88
C GLU A 96 -5.37 17.87 -10.95
N LEU A 97 -5.85 17.26 -9.86
CA LEU A 97 -6.85 17.86 -8.99
C LEU A 97 -6.29 18.56 -7.74
N CYS A 98 -4.98 18.55 -7.54
CA CYS A 98 -4.41 19.21 -6.36
C CYS A 98 -4.57 20.73 -6.46
N PRO A 99 -5.36 21.39 -5.59
CA PRO A 99 -5.64 22.83 -5.72
C PRO A 99 -4.40 23.72 -5.48
N THR A 100 -3.32 23.15 -4.95
CA THR A 100 -2.06 23.86 -4.68
C THR A 100 -0.88 23.26 -5.46
N ASP A 101 -1.14 22.39 -6.44
CA ASP A 101 -0.15 21.60 -7.21
C ASP A 101 0.93 20.94 -6.35
N ALA A 102 0.58 20.56 -5.12
CA ALA A 102 1.54 20.01 -4.15
C ALA A 102 2.06 18.61 -4.53
N ILE A 103 1.43 17.93 -5.49
CA ILE A 103 1.78 16.56 -5.91
C ILE A 103 2.42 16.60 -7.30
N GLN A 104 3.63 16.05 -7.44
CA GLN A 104 4.43 16.11 -8.67
C GLN A 104 5.20 14.81 -8.93
N TYR A 105 5.59 14.57 -10.18
CA TYR A 105 6.49 13.47 -10.54
C TYR A 105 7.92 13.81 -10.13
N LYS A 106 8.62 12.84 -9.55
CA LYS A 106 10.06 12.91 -9.25
C LYS A 106 10.85 12.79 -10.55
N GLU A 107 11.83 13.68 -10.72
CA GLU A 107 12.82 13.63 -11.81
C GLU A 107 13.98 12.67 -11.51
#